data_AF-A0A7G1KN05-F1
#
_entry.id   AF-A0A7G1KN05-F1
#
_cell.length_a   1.000
_cell.length_b   1.000
_cell.length_c   1.000
_cell.angle_alpha   90.00
_cell.angle_beta   90.00
_cell.angle_gamma   90.00
#
_symmetry.space_group_name_H-M   'P 1'
#
loop_
_entity.id
_entity.type
_entity.pdbx_description
1 polymer ?
#
loop_
_entity_poly.entity_id
_entity_poly.type
_entity_poly.pdbx_seq_one_letter_code
_entity_poly.pdbx_strand_id
1 'polypeptide(L)'
;MVVLAAALLAATALPLGGASADLQSEITDQVRQFLDIGRTAVGRADCGPGSRPETGLQGDVPAADRNNGRSTQGYSCNMSLVGGFAGRGGGITSTTFDHCSYTGSFFPGNLLGPAQGVQVLDVADPAHPTLTATLTEPAMLAGTWESLKVNKQRKLLVGTGVPVGEGVGYLSVYDISDCAHPRLLNPGPGSNLAMPLPITTHEGGFSPDGRTYWSSGIAPGFVSAVDLTDPANPHVVWQGLTGIEAHGFGVSADGNRLYLSALGGFTVLDISAVQRRDPNPQVAHLGRVFWTDGWATQHSIPVTYDGKPYLFTADEGGSGGVKVIDISDDTRPEVVNKIKLEINLPEHQDSQLASAMGGSVFAYDPHYCAADRPNDPTALACGWESSGIRVFDVRDPFHVREIAYFNPPARTGRNLELWNSPHALASLIGPPAMEGLSAARAMLEGKFDPVQALSARTGMLAFGDVSTDWCFAPPEWHGNQLWTTCNDNGFLVVQLDDDVYSPPADQQSIVGS
;
A
#
# COMPACT_ATOMS: atom_id res chain seq x y z
N MET A 1 21.02 -19.11 2.04
CA MET A 1 19.98 -20.10 1.66
C MET A 1 20.17 -21.47 2.34
N VAL A 2 20.20 -21.55 3.68
CA VAL A 2 20.03 -22.82 4.45
C VAL A 2 19.41 -22.54 5.85
N VAL A 3 18.67 -21.43 6.05
CA VAL A 3 18.08 -21.12 7.38
C VAL A 3 16.55 -21.13 7.37
N LEU A 4 15.90 -21.19 6.20
CA LEU A 4 14.43 -21.18 6.10
C LEU A 4 13.75 -22.55 6.25
N ALA A 5 14.49 -23.66 6.38
CA ALA A 5 13.90 -25.01 6.35
C ALA A 5 13.73 -25.68 7.74
N ALA A 6 14.13 -25.03 8.85
CA ALA A 6 14.16 -25.68 10.17
C ALA A 6 13.04 -25.25 11.14
N ALA A 7 12.20 -24.26 10.79
CA ALA A 7 11.15 -23.78 11.70
C ALA A 7 9.82 -24.55 11.61
N LEU A 8 9.64 -25.42 10.60
CA LEU A 8 8.34 -26.07 10.31
C LEU A 8 8.13 -27.47 10.93
N LEU A 9 9.06 -27.98 11.75
CA LEU A 9 8.98 -29.37 12.27
C LEU A 9 8.98 -29.50 13.80
N ALA A 10 8.82 -28.41 14.56
CA ALA A 10 8.78 -28.44 16.03
C ALA A 10 7.40 -28.15 16.64
N ALA A 11 6.31 -28.24 15.87
CA ALA A 11 4.94 -27.96 16.34
C ALA A 11 4.11 -29.22 16.69
N THR A 12 4.70 -30.42 16.74
CA THR A 12 3.93 -31.67 16.90
C THR A 12 4.04 -32.36 18.26
N ALA A 13 4.49 -31.68 19.32
CA ALA A 13 4.53 -32.32 20.65
C ALA A 13 4.35 -31.33 21.81
N LEU A 14 3.11 -30.88 22.04
CA LEU A 14 2.66 -30.42 23.35
C LEU A 14 1.36 -31.14 23.75
N PRO A 15 1.22 -31.56 25.02
CA PRO A 15 0.20 -32.50 25.42
C PRO A 15 -1.17 -31.82 25.53
N LEU A 16 -2.16 -32.41 24.84
CA LEU A 16 -3.58 -32.11 24.96
C LEU A 16 -4.05 -32.43 26.37
N GLY A 17 -4.32 -31.40 27.17
CA GLY A 17 -4.87 -31.54 28.50
C GLY A 17 -5.66 -30.31 28.93
N GLY A 18 -6.99 -30.40 28.82
CA GLY A 18 -7.93 -29.70 29.70
C GLY A 18 -8.49 -28.35 29.24
N ALA A 19 -9.52 -28.39 28.39
CA ALA A 19 -10.79 -27.65 28.49
C ALA A 19 -11.47 -27.71 27.11
N SER A 20 -12.49 -28.56 26.97
CA SER A 20 -13.30 -28.62 25.76
C SER A 20 -14.22 -27.41 25.69
N ALA A 21 -13.68 -26.28 25.22
CA ALA A 21 -14.47 -25.31 24.47
C ALA A 21 -14.51 -25.79 23.02
N ASP A 22 -15.69 -25.91 22.43
CA ASP A 22 -15.90 -26.37 21.07
C ASP A 22 -15.47 -25.28 20.07
N LEU A 23 -14.16 -25.02 20.01
CA LEU A 23 -13.47 -24.07 19.10
C LEU A 23 -13.85 -24.29 17.64
N GLN A 24 -14.27 -25.51 17.29
CA GLN A 24 -14.59 -25.89 15.92
C GLN A 24 -15.94 -25.31 15.46
N SER A 25 -16.89 -25.13 16.37
CA SER A 25 -18.20 -24.53 16.06
C SER A 25 -18.13 -23.01 15.88
N GLU A 26 -17.35 -22.30 16.72
CA GLU A 26 -17.19 -20.84 16.62
C GLU A 26 -16.39 -20.42 15.38
N ILE A 27 -15.36 -21.18 14.97
CA ILE A 27 -14.53 -20.85 13.80
C ILE A 27 -15.27 -21.09 12.47
N THR A 28 -16.14 -22.10 12.40
CA THR A 28 -16.80 -22.48 11.12
C THR A 28 -17.84 -21.44 10.68
N ASP A 29 -18.54 -20.80 11.62
CA ASP A 29 -19.52 -19.75 11.31
C ASP A 29 -18.90 -18.35 11.15
N GLN A 30 -17.68 -18.13 11.67
CA GLN A 30 -16.96 -16.85 11.65
C GLN A 30 -16.03 -16.67 10.43
N VAL A 31 -15.61 -17.75 9.78
CA VAL A 31 -14.69 -17.70 8.63
C VAL A 31 -15.47 -17.83 7.32
N ARG A 32 -15.51 -16.74 6.55
CA ARG A 32 -16.07 -16.72 5.19
C ARG A 32 -14.97 -16.90 4.15
N GLN A 33 -15.27 -17.67 3.11
CA GLN A 33 -14.40 -17.82 1.94
C GLN A 33 -15.10 -17.21 0.72
N PHE A 34 -14.37 -16.36 0.01
CA PHE A 34 -14.78 -15.80 -1.26
C PHE A 34 -13.98 -16.44 -2.38
N LEU A 35 -14.66 -17.18 -3.26
CA LEU A 35 -14.01 -18.03 -4.27
C LEU A 35 -14.07 -17.46 -5.69
N ASP A 36 -14.91 -16.45 -5.94
CA ASP A 36 -14.89 -15.77 -7.23
C ASP A 36 -13.55 -15.05 -7.38
N ILE A 37 -12.94 -15.13 -8.56
CA ILE A 37 -11.61 -14.61 -8.84
C ILE A 37 -11.62 -13.32 -9.66
N GLY A 38 -12.79 -12.76 -9.96
CA GLY A 38 -12.94 -11.54 -10.76
C GLY A 38 -12.47 -11.73 -12.20
N ARG A 39 -13.40 -11.90 -13.14
CA ARG A 39 -13.13 -12.15 -14.57
C ARG A 39 -13.55 -11.01 -15.48
N THR A 40 -13.80 -9.85 -14.90
CA THR A 40 -14.24 -8.66 -15.60
C THR A 40 -13.34 -7.52 -15.17
N ALA A 41 -12.73 -6.84 -16.13
CA ALA A 41 -12.01 -5.61 -15.88
C ALA A 41 -13.00 -4.44 -15.80
N VAL A 42 -12.62 -3.38 -15.10
CA VAL A 42 -13.36 -2.11 -15.16
C VAL A 42 -13.25 -1.51 -16.56
N GLY A 43 -14.24 -0.70 -16.95
CA GLY A 43 -14.20 -0.01 -18.24
C GLY A 43 -12.94 0.86 -18.38
N ARG A 44 -12.32 0.83 -19.56
CA ARG A 44 -11.20 1.70 -19.93
C ARG A 44 -11.61 3.17 -19.87
N ALA A 45 -10.66 4.04 -19.51
CA ALA A 45 -10.85 5.48 -19.59
C ALA A 45 -10.94 5.97 -21.05
N ASP A 46 -11.86 6.91 -21.30
CA ASP A 46 -11.95 7.63 -22.57
C ASP A 46 -10.92 8.78 -22.57
N CYS A 47 -9.81 8.61 -23.28
CA CYS A 47 -8.70 9.57 -23.23
C CYS A 47 -8.93 10.80 -24.11
N GLY A 48 -8.90 11.98 -23.48
CA GLY A 48 -9.05 13.29 -24.09
C GLY A 48 -7.78 13.80 -24.80
N PRO A 49 -7.87 14.98 -25.43
CA PRO A 49 -6.77 15.60 -26.16
C PRO A 49 -5.50 15.78 -25.32
N GLY A 50 -4.32 15.50 -25.91
CA GLY A 50 -3.03 15.61 -25.20
C GLY A 50 -2.65 14.36 -24.40
N SER A 51 -3.57 13.42 -24.21
CA SER A 51 -3.29 12.10 -23.66
C SER A 51 -2.30 11.31 -24.51
N ARG A 52 -1.56 10.40 -23.87
CA ARG A 52 -0.62 9.45 -24.49
C ARG A 52 -0.97 8.04 -24.01
N PRO A 53 -2.04 7.44 -24.57
CA PRO A 53 -2.60 6.21 -24.02
C PRO A 53 -1.62 5.03 -24.05
N GLU A 54 -1.89 4.06 -23.20
CA GLU A 54 -1.27 2.73 -23.22
C GLU A 54 -1.41 2.09 -24.61
N THR A 55 -0.40 1.33 -25.01
CA THR A 55 -0.31 0.72 -26.35
C THR A 55 -0.90 -0.68 -26.42
N GLY A 56 -1.25 -1.28 -25.27
CA GLY A 56 -1.72 -2.66 -25.15
C GLY A 56 -2.96 -2.82 -24.26
N LEU A 57 -2.92 -3.86 -23.43
CA LEU A 57 -3.95 -4.11 -22.42
C LEU A 57 -4.03 -2.93 -21.44
N GLN A 58 -5.23 -2.67 -20.92
CA GLN A 58 -5.41 -1.72 -19.82
C GLN A 58 -4.51 -2.16 -18.64
N GLY A 59 -3.64 -1.26 -18.19
CA GLY A 59 -2.67 -1.53 -17.12
C GLY A 59 -1.28 -1.96 -17.57
N ASP A 60 -1.11 -2.40 -18.83
CA ASP A 60 0.17 -2.96 -19.26
C ASP A 60 1.17 -1.90 -19.72
N VAL A 61 2.45 -2.14 -19.39
CA VAL A 61 3.59 -1.55 -20.08
C VAL A 61 4.24 -2.67 -20.91
N PRO A 62 3.86 -2.82 -22.19
CA PRO A 62 4.18 -4.03 -22.94
C PRO A 62 5.68 -4.31 -23.01
N ALA A 63 6.06 -5.59 -22.99
CA ALA A 63 7.45 -6.03 -23.16
C ALA A 63 8.13 -5.36 -24.36
N ALA A 64 7.41 -5.19 -25.49
CA ALA A 64 7.92 -4.53 -26.68
C ALA A 64 8.30 -3.06 -26.42
N ASP A 65 7.47 -2.32 -25.68
CA ASP A 65 7.69 -0.91 -25.35
C ASP A 65 8.79 -0.71 -24.31
N ARG A 66 8.94 -1.66 -23.38
CA ARG A 66 10.08 -1.71 -22.46
C ARG A 66 11.39 -1.93 -23.24
N ASN A 67 11.39 -2.81 -24.22
CA ASN A 67 12.59 -3.17 -25.00
C ASN A 67 13.00 -2.13 -26.04
N ASN A 68 12.04 -1.48 -26.71
CA ASN A 68 12.32 -0.48 -27.73
C ASN A 68 12.51 0.94 -27.15
N GLY A 69 12.32 1.11 -25.83
CA GLY A 69 12.46 2.36 -25.11
C GLY A 69 11.22 3.26 -25.13
N ARG A 70 10.10 2.84 -25.72
CA ARG A 70 8.83 3.60 -25.70
C ARG A 70 8.35 3.87 -24.27
N SER A 71 8.60 2.97 -23.32
CA SER A 71 8.24 3.17 -21.91
C SER A 71 8.96 4.36 -21.25
N THR A 72 10.13 4.77 -21.76
CA THR A 72 10.88 5.95 -21.27
C THR A 72 10.19 7.28 -21.56
N GLN A 73 9.10 7.26 -22.33
CA GLN A 73 8.27 8.43 -22.54
C GLN A 73 7.07 8.45 -21.56
N GLY A 74 6.74 7.36 -20.86
CA GLY A 74 5.54 7.24 -20.01
C GLY A 74 4.23 7.13 -20.79
N TYR A 75 3.11 7.07 -20.08
CA TYR A 75 1.75 7.00 -20.61
C TYR A 75 0.80 7.87 -19.77
N SER A 76 -0.21 8.44 -20.40
CA SER A 76 -1.21 9.23 -19.68
C SER A 76 -2.55 9.25 -20.38
N CYS A 77 -3.62 9.38 -19.61
CA CYS A 77 -4.99 9.52 -20.06
C CYS A 77 -5.72 10.45 -19.10
N ASN A 78 -6.19 11.60 -19.60
CA ASN A 78 -6.86 12.65 -18.82
C ASN A 78 -6.05 13.11 -17.59
N MET A 79 -4.73 13.01 -17.65
CA MET A 79 -3.81 13.42 -16.58
C MET A 79 -2.50 13.96 -17.15
N SER A 80 -1.94 14.95 -16.46
CA SER A 80 -0.65 15.55 -16.79
C SER A 80 0.23 15.76 -15.56
N LEU A 81 1.54 15.79 -15.78
CA LEU A 81 2.52 16.11 -14.74
C LEU A 81 2.56 17.64 -14.54
N VAL A 82 2.34 18.10 -13.31
CA VAL A 82 2.49 19.51 -12.92
C VAL A 82 3.94 19.78 -12.49
N GLY A 83 4.47 18.91 -11.63
CA GLY A 83 5.79 19.03 -11.05
C GLY A 83 6.16 17.81 -10.23
N GLY A 84 7.33 17.83 -9.60
CA GLY A 84 7.80 16.71 -8.80
C GLY A 84 9.22 16.90 -8.31
N PHE A 85 9.64 16.01 -7.42
CA PHE A 85 10.99 15.93 -6.90
C PHE A 85 11.51 14.50 -7.04
N ALA A 86 12.31 14.27 -8.08
CA ALA A 86 12.81 12.92 -8.38
C ALA A 86 13.89 12.45 -7.39
N GLY A 87 14.68 13.37 -6.83
CA GLY A 87 15.72 13.06 -5.87
C GLY A 87 16.62 11.89 -6.31
N ARG A 88 16.68 10.85 -5.46
CA ARG A 88 17.36 9.58 -5.72
C ARG A 88 16.35 8.42 -5.67
N GLY A 89 15.12 8.67 -6.12
CA GLY A 89 13.97 7.79 -5.93
C GLY A 89 13.21 8.08 -4.62
N GLY A 90 12.07 7.42 -4.47
CA GLY A 90 11.23 7.45 -3.27
C GLY A 90 11.10 6.05 -2.65
N GLY A 91 10.90 6.00 -1.33
CA GLY A 91 10.53 4.75 -0.64
C GLY A 91 9.11 4.30 -1.01
N ILE A 92 8.64 3.25 -0.35
CA ILE A 92 7.36 2.58 -0.71
C ILE A 92 6.16 3.54 -0.62
N THR A 93 6.08 4.34 0.45
CA THR A 93 4.94 5.25 0.65
C THR A 93 5.37 6.70 0.81
N SER A 94 4.41 7.59 0.59
CA SER A 94 4.49 9.00 0.99
C SER A 94 3.16 9.42 1.61
N THR A 95 3.19 10.47 2.41
CA THR A 95 2.00 11.06 3.03
C THR A 95 2.12 12.57 3.08
N THR A 96 0.99 13.27 3.07
CA THR A 96 0.93 14.72 2.92
C THR A 96 0.25 15.42 4.10
N PHE A 97 0.69 16.64 4.38
CA PHE A 97 0.05 17.53 5.35
C PHE A 97 0.21 18.98 4.93
N ASP A 98 -0.90 19.72 4.88
CA ASP A 98 -0.92 21.11 4.42
C ASP A 98 -0.25 21.23 3.04
N HIS A 99 0.80 22.05 2.91
CA HIS A 99 1.58 22.20 1.68
C HIS A 99 2.83 21.32 1.63
N CYS A 100 2.92 20.26 2.45
CA CYS A 100 4.11 19.41 2.52
C CYS A 100 3.85 17.95 2.16
N SER A 101 4.88 17.28 1.64
CA SER A 101 4.93 15.84 1.41
C SER A 101 6.10 15.21 2.16
N TYR A 102 5.85 14.06 2.78
CA TYR A 102 6.83 13.25 3.48
C TYR A 102 7.06 11.98 2.67
N THR A 103 8.16 11.92 1.94
CA THR A 103 8.52 10.75 1.12
C THR A 103 9.31 9.76 1.96
N GLY A 104 8.80 8.53 2.04
CA GLY A 104 9.38 7.44 2.79
C GLY A 104 10.81 7.12 2.35
N SER A 105 11.53 6.44 3.24
CA SER A 105 12.90 6.03 3.01
C SER A 105 12.98 4.51 2.83
N PHE A 106 14.00 4.04 2.12
CA PHE A 106 14.22 2.62 1.87
C PHE A 106 15.65 2.20 2.21
N PHE A 107 15.79 1.27 3.15
CA PHE A 107 17.08 0.75 3.59
C PHE A 107 17.62 -0.35 2.64
N PRO A 108 18.94 -0.49 2.47
CA PRO A 108 20.02 0.36 3.00
C PRO A 108 20.35 1.56 2.11
N GLY A 109 19.74 1.66 0.93
CA GLY A 109 20.19 2.59 -0.09
C GLY A 109 19.94 4.07 0.26
N ASN A 110 18.93 4.38 1.06
CA ASN A 110 18.70 5.71 1.63
C ASN A 110 19.92 6.26 2.41
N LEU A 111 20.84 5.41 2.88
CA LEU A 111 22.06 5.83 3.59
C LEU A 111 23.17 6.32 2.65
N LEU A 112 23.10 6.03 1.35
CA LEU A 112 24.18 6.24 0.39
C LEU A 112 24.16 7.62 -0.30
N GLY A 113 23.24 8.51 0.10
CA GLY A 113 23.06 9.85 -0.49
C GLY A 113 23.09 10.99 0.53
N PRO A 114 23.10 12.25 0.05
CA PRO A 114 23.07 13.42 0.93
C PRO A 114 21.70 13.65 1.58
N ALA A 115 20.62 13.10 1.00
CA ALA A 115 19.26 13.20 1.53
C ALA A 115 18.86 11.87 2.19
N GLN A 116 19.42 11.59 3.37
CA GLN A 116 19.20 10.35 4.10
C GLN A 116 17.85 10.35 4.82
N GLY A 117 17.29 9.16 5.07
CA GLY A 117 16.04 9.02 5.80
C GLY A 117 14.82 9.57 5.06
N VAL A 118 13.79 9.99 5.79
CA VAL A 118 12.54 10.50 5.20
C VAL A 118 12.77 11.91 4.66
N GLN A 119 12.37 12.14 3.42
CA GLN A 119 12.50 13.43 2.75
C GLN A 119 11.27 14.30 3.02
N VAL A 120 11.49 15.53 3.48
CA VAL A 120 10.44 16.53 3.69
C VAL A 120 10.47 17.52 2.54
N LEU A 121 9.37 17.54 1.78
CA LEU A 121 9.21 18.38 0.62
C LEU A 121 8.19 19.48 0.92
N ASP A 122 8.57 20.74 0.67
CA ASP A 122 7.63 21.85 0.58
C ASP A 122 7.09 21.93 -0.86
N VAL A 123 5.77 21.86 -0.97
CA VAL A 123 4.98 21.77 -2.20
C VAL A 123 4.04 22.98 -2.31
N ALA A 124 4.36 24.10 -1.63
CA ALA A 124 3.60 25.35 -1.77
C ALA A 124 3.54 25.87 -3.22
N ASP A 125 4.57 25.59 -4.03
CA ASP A 125 4.51 25.63 -5.50
C ASP A 125 4.53 24.20 -6.05
N PRO A 126 3.37 23.63 -6.44
CA PRO A 126 3.29 22.25 -6.91
C PRO A 126 4.07 21.99 -8.19
N ALA A 127 4.42 23.03 -8.97
CA ALA A 127 5.26 22.89 -10.16
C ALA A 127 6.76 22.75 -9.80
N HIS A 128 7.17 23.24 -8.63
CA HIS A 128 8.57 23.21 -8.19
C HIS A 128 8.69 22.80 -6.70
N PRO A 129 8.37 21.55 -6.34
CA PRO A 129 8.56 21.07 -4.97
C PRO A 129 10.03 21.16 -4.54
N THR A 130 10.28 21.53 -3.29
CA THR A 130 11.64 21.73 -2.76
C THR A 130 11.89 20.88 -1.52
N LEU A 131 13.07 20.27 -1.43
CA LEU A 131 13.51 19.55 -0.23
C LEU A 131 13.89 20.55 0.86
N THR A 132 13.16 20.58 1.97
CA THR A 132 13.40 21.50 3.09
C THR A 132 14.15 20.83 4.24
N ALA A 133 13.90 19.54 4.47
CA ALA A 133 14.53 18.79 5.55
C ALA A 133 14.63 17.29 5.23
N THR A 134 15.42 16.59 6.04
CA THR A 134 15.48 15.14 6.08
C THR A 134 15.35 14.66 7.52
N LEU A 135 14.50 13.68 7.77
CA LEU A 135 14.30 13.11 9.09
C LEU A 135 15.18 11.87 9.22
N THR A 136 16.10 11.89 10.20
CA THR A 136 17.19 10.92 10.31
C THR A 136 17.26 10.21 11.66
N GLU A 137 16.17 10.21 12.42
CA GLU A 137 16.08 9.35 13.60
C GLU A 137 16.13 7.87 13.20
N PRO A 138 16.50 6.94 14.11
CA PRO A 138 16.74 5.54 13.75
C PRO A 138 15.62 4.89 12.95
N ALA A 139 14.35 5.14 13.29
CA ALA A 139 13.20 4.64 12.53
C ALA A 139 13.18 5.18 11.09
N MET A 140 13.49 6.46 10.90
CA MET A 140 13.49 7.12 9.59
C MET A 140 14.67 6.69 8.72
N LEU A 141 15.82 6.34 9.32
CA LEU A 141 16.99 5.82 8.60
C LEU A 141 16.89 4.33 8.28
N ALA A 142 16.21 3.57 9.12
CA ALA A 142 16.03 2.13 8.93
C ALA A 142 15.08 1.79 7.78
N GLY A 143 14.57 2.77 7.01
CA GLY A 143 13.51 2.54 6.04
C GLY A 143 12.15 2.61 6.73
N THR A 144 11.17 3.26 6.10
CA THR A 144 9.84 3.40 6.71
C THR A 144 8.81 2.44 6.13
N TRP A 145 9.07 1.90 4.94
CA TRP A 145 8.13 0.98 4.27
C TRP A 145 6.71 1.61 4.23
N GLU A 146 5.61 0.93 4.58
CA GLU A 146 4.27 1.57 4.66
C GLU A 146 3.96 2.24 6.00
N SER A 147 4.89 2.28 6.95
CA SER A 147 4.58 2.79 8.29
C SER A 147 4.44 4.31 8.39
N LEU A 148 4.92 5.08 7.42
CA LEU A 148 4.92 6.54 7.50
C LEU A 148 3.50 7.10 7.32
N LYS A 149 2.94 7.72 8.37
CA LYS A 149 1.55 8.21 8.40
C LYS A 149 1.43 9.57 9.09
N VAL A 150 0.41 10.33 8.70
CA VAL A 150 0.06 11.63 9.28
C VAL A 150 -1.29 11.57 9.99
N ASN A 151 -1.36 12.08 11.21
CA ASN A 151 -2.63 12.49 11.81
C ASN A 151 -2.81 14.01 11.66
N LYS A 152 -3.72 14.41 10.75
CA LYS A 152 -3.95 15.82 10.38
C LYS A 152 -4.50 16.66 11.56
N GLN A 153 -5.31 16.06 12.45
CA GLN A 153 -5.92 16.76 13.59
C GLN A 153 -4.90 17.09 14.69
N ARG A 154 -4.06 16.12 15.05
CA ARG A 154 -3.01 16.27 16.07
C ARG A 154 -1.73 16.88 15.51
N LYS A 155 -1.63 17.02 14.17
CA LYS A 155 -0.44 17.46 13.45
C LYS A 155 0.77 16.62 13.83
N LEU A 156 0.60 15.30 13.73
CA LEU A 156 1.65 14.33 14.01
C LEU A 156 2.04 13.59 12.74
N LEU A 157 3.35 13.41 12.55
CA LEU A 157 3.93 12.47 11.60
C LEU A 157 4.59 11.36 12.40
N VAL A 158 4.23 10.11 12.12
CA VAL A 158 4.83 8.94 12.77
C VAL A 158 5.29 7.96 11.71
N GLY A 159 6.41 7.31 11.97
CA GLY A 159 6.82 6.13 11.24
C GLY A 159 7.71 5.24 12.09
N THR A 160 7.78 3.98 11.70
CA THR A 160 8.58 2.93 12.35
C THR A 160 9.70 2.47 11.42
N GLY A 161 10.76 1.90 11.99
CA GLY A 161 11.91 1.43 11.21
C GLY A 161 11.74 0.02 10.68
N VAL A 162 11.68 -0.14 9.35
CA VAL A 162 11.42 -1.37 8.61
C VAL A 162 12.57 -1.64 7.60
N PRO A 163 13.69 -2.21 8.04
CA PRO A 163 14.89 -2.35 7.20
C PRO A 163 14.77 -3.29 6.02
N VAL A 164 14.09 -4.43 6.18
CA VAL A 164 13.96 -5.43 5.11
C VAL A 164 12.61 -6.11 5.21
N GLY A 165 11.54 -5.38 4.89
CA GLY A 165 10.16 -5.88 4.94
C GLY A 165 9.70 -6.29 6.34
N GLU A 166 10.46 -6.06 7.40
CA GLU A 166 10.04 -6.22 8.79
C GLU A 166 11.04 -5.44 9.65
N GLY A 167 10.58 -4.96 10.79
CA GLY A 167 11.39 -4.23 11.74
C GLY A 167 10.90 -4.41 13.16
N VAL A 168 11.68 -3.87 14.10
CA VAL A 168 11.40 -4.01 15.52
C VAL A 168 11.78 -2.75 16.27
N GLY A 169 10.90 -2.38 17.20
CA GLY A 169 11.19 -1.51 18.33
C GLY A 169 11.46 -0.03 18.08
N TYR A 170 11.66 0.42 16.84
CA TYR A 170 11.93 1.83 16.56
C TYR A 170 10.71 2.56 16.00
N LEU A 171 10.42 3.70 16.61
CA LEU A 171 9.30 4.58 16.28
C LEU A 171 9.72 6.02 16.55
N SER A 172 9.48 6.92 15.59
CA SER A 172 9.71 8.35 15.77
C SER A 172 8.43 9.13 15.52
N VAL A 173 8.13 10.05 16.44
CA VAL A 173 6.94 10.91 16.45
C VAL A 173 7.39 12.34 16.27
N TYR A 174 6.88 13.01 15.24
CA TYR A 174 7.18 14.40 14.94
C TYR A 174 5.93 15.27 15.06
N ASP A 175 6.10 16.47 15.61
CA ASP A 175 5.16 17.58 15.47
C ASP A 175 5.40 18.24 14.10
N ILE A 176 4.33 18.35 13.32
CA ILE A 176 4.34 18.93 11.97
C ILE A 176 3.49 20.21 11.90
N SER A 177 3.34 20.91 13.02
CA SER A 177 2.69 22.23 13.04
C SER A 177 3.34 23.25 12.10
N ASP A 178 4.67 23.15 11.92
CA ASP A 178 5.40 23.67 10.76
C ASP A 178 5.74 22.47 9.88
N CYS A 179 4.95 22.25 8.81
CA CYS A 179 5.02 21.01 8.05
C CYS A 179 6.36 20.82 7.34
N ALA A 180 7.04 21.92 6.99
CA ALA A 180 8.30 21.93 6.27
C ALA A 180 9.51 21.71 7.19
N HIS A 181 9.34 21.84 8.50
CA HIS A 181 10.38 21.63 9.51
C HIS A 181 9.87 20.75 10.68
N PRO A 182 9.60 19.45 10.46
CA PRO A 182 9.11 18.55 11.49
C PRO A 182 10.04 18.49 12.71
N ARG A 183 9.46 18.52 13.91
CA ARG A 183 10.20 18.50 15.17
C ARG A 183 9.96 17.20 15.93
N LEU A 184 11.03 16.46 16.23
CA LEU A 184 10.94 15.24 17.02
C LEU A 184 10.34 15.51 18.41
N LEU A 185 9.41 14.66 18.84
CA LEU A 185 8.75 14.73 20.13
C LEU A 185 9.28 13.69 21.13
N ASN A 186 9.69 12.50 20.67
CA ASN A 186 10.08 11.38 21.52
C ASN A 186 11.60 11.03 21.43
N PRO A 187 12.54 11.90 21.86
CA PRO A 187 13.97 11.57 21.81
C PRO A 187 14.39 10.39 22.71
N GLY A 188 13.50 9.90 23.58
CA GLY A 188 13.70 8.74 24.45
C GLY A 188 13.05 7.47 23.88
N PRO A 189 11.92 6.99 24.45
CA PRO A 189 11.27 5.74 24.01
C PRO A 189 10.99 5.71 22.50
N GLY A 190 11.44 4.66 21.83
CA GLY A 190 11.25 4.44 20.38
C GLY A 190 12.32 5.07 19.49
N SER A 191 12.84 6.27 19.78
CA SER A 191 13.88 6.91 18.95
C SER A 191 15.30 6.71 19.49
N ASN A 192 15.46 6.53 20.81
CA ASN A 192 16.74 6.19 21.39
C ASN A 192 17.04 4.70 21.15
N LEU A 193 18.19 4.39 20.57
CA LEU A 193 18.65 3.02 20.30
C LEU A 193 18.67 2.12 21.55
N ALA A 194 18.80 2.70 22.75
CA ALA A 194 18.80 1.98 24.02
C ALA A 194 17.39 1.83 24.66
N MET A 195 16.35 2.40 24.06
CA MET A 195 14.96 2.39 24.57
C MET A 195 13.96 1.95 23.49
N PRO A 196 14.12 0.75 22.88
CA PRO A 196 13.15 0.27 21.90
C PRO A 196 11.78 0.01 22.54
N LEU A 197 10.72 0.16 21.76
CA LEU A 197 9.37 -0.27 22.13
C LEU A 197 9.19 -1.78 21.86
N PRO A 198 8.31 -2.48 22.57
CA PRO A 198 8.01 -3.89 22.27
C PRO A 198 7.03 -3.99 21.09
N ILE A 199 7.46 -3.59 19.89
CA ILE A 199 6.65 -3.63 18.65
C ILE A 199 7.37 -4.36 17.53
N THR A 200 6.61 -5.03 16.68
CA THR A 200 6.98 -5.44 15.30
C THR A 200 6.43 -4.39 14.33
N THR A 201 7.08 -4.24 13.17
CA THR A 201 6.84 -3.10 12.30
C THR A 201 6.99 -3.48 10.82
N HIS A 202 5.93 -3.27 10.07
CA HIS A 202 5.86 -3.38 8.62
C HIS A 202 5.04 -2.21 8.10
N GLU A 203 3.76 -2.18 8.48
CA GLU A 203 2.87 -1.03 8.28
C GLU A 203 2.55 -0.33 9.59
N GLY A 204 1.88 0.80 9.46
CA GLY A 204 1.35 1.55 10.58
C GLY A 204 0.24 2.52 10.16
N GLY A 205 -0.36 3.14 11.17
CA GLY A 205 -1.58 3.94 11.00
C GLY A 205 -2.13 4.43 12.33
N PHE A 206 -2.97 5.46 12.31
CA PHE A 206 -3.55 6.08 13.48
C PHE A 206 -4.99 5.61 13.74
N SER A 207 -5.37 5.57 15.02
CA SER A 207 -6.77 5.78 15.38
C SER A 207 -7.18 7.23 14.99
N PRO A 208 -8.44 7.49 14.60
CA PRO A 208 -8.87 8.80 14.12
C PRO A 208 -8.51 10.00 15.02
N ASP A 209 -8.59 9.81 16.35
CA ASP A 209 -8.26 10.85 17.34
C ASP A 209 -6.75 11.16 17.47
N GLY A 210 -5.90 10.43 16.76
CA GLY A 210 -4.44 10.56 16.77
C GLY A 210 -3.81 10.23 18.12
N ARG A 211 -4.53 9.54 19.02
CA ARG A 211 -4.00 9.14 20.33
C ARG A 211 -3.41 7.74 20.29
N THR A 212 -3.75 6.90 19.32
CA THR A 212 -3.14 5.57 19.16
C THR A 212 -2.47 5.52 17.80
N TYR A 213 -1.23 5.04 17.76
CA TYR A 213 -0.58 4.59 16.54
C TYR A 213 -0.49 3.07 16.58
N TRP A 214 -1.01 2.42 15.56
CA TRP A 214 -1.00 0.99 15.37
C TRP A 214 0.20 0.62 14.52
N SER A 215 0.86 -0.48 14.88
CA SER A 215 1.99 -1.05 14.16
C SER A 215 1.71 -2.53 13.92
N SER A 216 1.81 -2.97 12.68
CA SER A 216 1.63 -4.36 12.29
C SER A 216 2.98 -4.97 11.90
N GLY A 217 3.11 -6.30 11.99
CA GLY A 217 4.26 -7.05 11.51
C GLY A 217 3.81 -8.27 10.73
N ILE A 218 4.51 -8.58 9.64
CA ILE A 218 4.12 -9.62 8.69
C ILE A 218 4.56 -11.02 9.12
N ALA A 219 5.57 -11.15 10.00
CA ALA A 219 6.08 -12.47 10.38
C ALA A 219 6.67 -12.52 11.82
N PRO A 220 5.94 -13.06 12.81
CA PRO A 220 4.54 -13.49 12.75
C PRO A 220 3.59 -12.29 12.86
N GLY A 221 2.30 -12.50 12.54
CA GLY A 221 1.23 -11.48 12.47
C GLY A 221 0.88 -10.76 13.78
N PHE A 222 1.83 -10.05 14.37
CA PHE A 222 1.62 -9.22 15.55
C PHE A 222 1.09 -7.84 15.17
N VAL A 223 0.14 -7.35 15.96
CA VAL A 223 -0.31 -5.96 15.93
C VAL A 223 -0.12 -5.35 17.30
N SER A 224 0.36 -4.11 17.34
CA SER A 224 0.65 -3.36 18.57
C SER A 224 -0.06 -2.02 18.54
N ALA A 225 -0.69 -1.65 19.66
CA ALA A 225 -1.25 -0.32 19.91
C ALA A 225 -0.26 0.50 20.75
N VAL A 226 0.29 1.56 20.16
CA VAL A 226 1.18 2.52 20.83
C VAL A 226 0.36 3.74 21.24
N ASP A 227 0.30 4.04 22.53
CA ASP A 227 -0.36 5.24 23.05
C ASP A 227 0.50 6.49 22.81
N LEU A 228 -0.11 7.47 22.15
CA LEU A 228 0.39 8.79 21.80
C LEU A 228 -0.48 9.91 22.41
N THR A 229 -1.19 9.60 23.49
CA THR A 229 -1.83 10.64 24.32
C THR A 229 -0.79 11.69 24.74
N ASP A 230 0.37 11.24 25.21
CA ASP A 230 1.59 12.04 25.29
C ASP A 230 2.58 11.57 24.21
N PRO A 231 2.70 12.29 23.08
CA PRO A 231 3.58 11.88 21.98
C PRO A 231 5.07 11.95 22.34
N ALA A 232 5.45 12.60 23.45
CA ALA A 232 6.84 12.60 23.91
C ALA A 232 7.23 11.33 24.68
N ASN A 233 6.24 10.54 25.11
CA ASN A 233 6.44 9.30 25.88
C ASN A 233 5.58 8.15 25.32
N PRO A 234 5.85 7.70 24.08
CA PRO A 234 5.10 6.61 23.47
C PRO A 234 5.33 5.30 24.23
N HIS A 235 4.27 4.53 24.43
CA HIS A 235 4.35 3.22 25.07
C HIS A 235 3.26 2.29 24.56
N VAL A 236 3.55 0.98 24.55
CA VAL A 236 2.61 -0.03 24.07
C VAL A 236 1.55 -0.30 25.15
N VAL A 237 0.28 -0.16 24.78
CA VAL A 237 -0.88 -0.40 25.67
C VAL A 237 -1.63 -1.69 25.34
N TRP A 238 -1.40 -2.25 24.16
CA TRP A 238 -1.92 -3.54 23.75
C TRP A 238 -1.03 -4.16 22.66
N GLN A 239 -0.93 -5.48 22.66
CA GLN A 239 -0.32 -6.25 21.58
C GLN A 239 -1.01 -7.60 21.47
N GLY A 240 -1.21 -8.09 20.25
CA GLY A 240 -1.83 -9.38 19.99
C GLY A 240 -1.33 -10.04 18.72
N LEU A 241 -1.29 -11.37 18.73
CA LEU A 241 -1.06 -12.20 17.55
C LEU A 241 -2.41 -12.46 16.88
N THR A 242 -2.61 -11.98 15.65
CA THR A 242 -3.91 -11.99 14.96
C THR A 242 -3.96 -12.97 13.78
N GLY A 243 -2.83 -13.59 13.46
CA GLY A 243 -2.70 -14.57 12.39
C GLY A 243 -1.25 -14.94 12.08
N ILE A 244 -1.05 -15.60 10.94
CA ILE A 244 0.28 -15.88 10.40
C ILE A 244 0.96 -14.57 9.98
N GLU A 245 0.17 -13.63 9.48
CA GLU A 245 0.58 -12.32 8.99
C GLU A 245 -0.44 -11.26 9.46
N ALA A 246 0.07 -10.06 9.76
CA ALA A 246 -0.69 -8.85 9.97
C ALA A 246 -0.03 -7.76 9.12
N HIS A 247 -0.71 -7.36 8.05
CA HIS A 247 -0.19 -6.41 7.08
C HIS A 247 -0.82 -5.04 7.33
N GLY A 248 -1.40 -4.40 6.32
CA GLY A 248 -2.08 -3.13 6.46
C GLY A 248 -3.40 -3.22 7.20
N PHE A 249 -3.97 -2.05 7.48
CA PHE A 249 -5.26 -1.96 8.13
C PHE A 249 -5.95 -0.62 7.86
N GLY A 250 -7.27 -0.64 8.04
CA GLY A 250 -8.09 0.56 8.16
C GLY A 250 -8.71 0.66 9.55
N VAL A 251 -9.04 1.87 9.99
CA VAL A 251 -9.75 2.10 11.26
C VAL A 251 -11.07 2.81 11.01
N SER A 252 -12.17 2.32 11.60
CA SER A 252 -13.48 2.96 11.49
C SER A 252 -13.44 4.40 12.01
N ALA A 253 -14.31 5.27 11.48
CA ALA A 253 -14.34 6.69 11.82
C ALA A 253 -14.52 6.98 13.33
N ASP A 254 -15.18 6.07 14.06
CA ASP A 254 -15.37 6.15 15.51
C ASP A 254 -14.18 5.58 16.33
N GLY A 255 -13.19 4.99 15.67
CA GLY A 255 -12.01 4.39 16.27
C GLY A 255 -12.24 3.04 16.95
N ASN A 256 -13.41 2.41 16.80
CA ASN A 256 -13.78 1.19 17.52
C ASN A 256 -13.57 -0.11 16.73
N ARG A 257 -13.33 -0.03 15.42
CA ARG A 257 -13.05 -1.19 14.56
C ARG A 257 -11.72 -1.02 13.85
N LEU A 258 -10.95 -2.09 13.84
CA LEU A 258 -9.73 -2.20 13.04
C LEU A 258 -9.94 -3.32 12.02
N TYR A 259 -9.91 -2.95 10.75
CA TYR A 259 -10.03 -3.84 9.61
C TYR A 259 -8.62 -4.27 9.21
N LEU A 260 -8.15 -5.37 9.81
CA LEU A 260 -6.77 -5.84 9.70
C LEU A 260 -6.62 -6.81 8.53
N SER A 261 -5.74 -6.47 7.61
CA SER A 261 -5.43 -7.33 6.47
C SER A 261 -4.54 -8.50 6.87
N ALA A 262 -4.75 -9.60 6.16
CA ALA A 262 -4.04 -10.86 6.30
C ALA A 262 -3.52 -11.32 4.93
N LEU A 263 -2.79 -12.43 4.87
CA LEU A 263 -2.18 -12.93 3.64
C LEU A 263 -3.10 -13.04 2.42
N GLY A 264 -4.39 -13.27 2.58
CA GLY A 264 -5.35 -13.32 1.49
C GLY A 264 -6.76 -13.09 2.00
N GLY A 265 -7.04 -11.87 2.44
CA GLY A 265 -8.26 -11.51 3.15
C GLY A 265 -8.02 -10.51 4.27
N PHE A 266 -9.01 -10.38 5.16
CA PHE A 266 -8.91 -9.51 6.31
C PHE A 266 -9.75 -10.03 7.49
N THR A 267 -9.49 -9.49 8.68
CA THR A 267 -10.26 -9.72 9.90
C THR A 267 -10.69 -8.41 10.53
N VAL A 268 -11.88 -8.39 11.11
CA VAL A 268 -12.40 -7.24 11.85
C VAL A 268 -12.12 -7.42 13.33
N LEU A 269 -11.48 -6.43 13.96
CA LEU A 269 -11.19 -6.41 15.38
C LEU A 269 -12.01 -5.34 16.09
N ASP A 270 -12.57 -5.67 17.26
CA ASP A 270 -13.11 -4.67 18.20
C ASP A 270 -11.98 -4.08 19.02
N ILE A 271 -11.60 -2.83 18.70
CA ILE A 271 -10.53 -2.09 19.40
C ILE A 271 -11.10 -1.05 20.36
N SER A 272 -12.39 -1.08 20.67
CA SER A 272 -13.05 -0.06 21.47
C SER A 272 -12.50 0.05 22.89
N ALA A 273 -12.03 -1.05 23.49
CA ALA A 273 -11.38 -1.02 24.80
C ALA A 273 -10.04 -0.25 24.76
N VAL A 274 -9.26 -0.40 23.69
CA VAL A 274 -8.02 0.38 23.47
C VAL A 274 -8.37 1.86 23.25
N GLN A 275 -9.40 2.12 22.44
CA GLN A 275 -9.85 3.46 22.11
C GLN A 275 -10.36 4.24 23.35
N ARG A 276 -11.06 3.56 24.26
CA ARG A 276 -11.51 4.14 25.55
C ARG A 276 -10.42 4.28 26.60
N ARG A 277 -9.22 3.74 26.36
CA ARG A 277 -8.12 3.65 27.34
C ARG A 277 -8.47 2.80 28.56
N ASP A 278 -9.19 1.70 28.34
CA ASP A 278 -9.50 0.75 29.41
C ASP A 278 -8.19 0.10 29.93
N PRO A 279 -8.06 -0.17 31.24
CA PRO A 279 -6.94 -0.94 31.76
C PRO A 279 -7.01 -2.39 31.25
N ASN A 280 -5.89 -2.93 30.79
CA ASN A 280 -5.79 -4.29 30.20
C ASN A 280 -6.83 -4.54 29.10
N PRO A 281 -6.83 -3.72 28.03
CA PRO A 281 -7.86 -3.77 27.01
C PRO A 281 -7.88 -5.14 26.33
N GLN A 282 -9.08 -5.65 26.08
CA GLN A 282 -9.30 -6.88 25.31
C GLN A 282 -9.74 -6.50 23.91
N VAL A 283 -9.15 -7.14 22.91
CA VAL A 283 -9.46 -6.93 21.48
C VAL A 283 -10.00 -8.24 20.94
N ALA A 284 -11.29 -8.24 20.59
CA ALA A 284 -11.98 -9.42 20.09
C ALA A 284 -11.96 -9.44 18.56
N HIS A 285 -11.83 -10.62 17.97
CA HIS A 285 -12.14 -10.82 16.55
C HIS A 285 -13.65 -10.87 16.38
N LEU A 286 -14.20 -10.08 15.45
CA LEU A 286 -15.62 -10.02 15.17
C LEU A 286 -15.99 -10.85 13.93
N GLY A 287 -15.21 -10.71 12.87
CA GLY A 287 -15.47 -11.36 11.59
C GLY A 287 -14.20 -11.56 10.77
N ARG A 288 -14.28 -12.48 9.79
CA ARG A 288 -13.17 -12.77 8.89
C ARG A 288 -13.66 -13.17 7.51
N VAL A 289 -13.04 -12.60 6.50
CA VAL A 289 -13.20 -12.97 5.09
C VAL A 289 -11.83 -13.29 4.53
N PHE A 290 -11.72 -14.44 3.88
CA PHE A 290 -10.60 -14.79 3.04
C PHE A 290 -11.03 -14.92 1.60
N TRP A 291 -10.15 -14.60 0.67
CA TRP A 291 -10.36 -14.80 -0.75
C TRP A 291 -9.26 -15.66 -1.35
N THR A 292 -9.53 -16.17 -2.55
CA THR A 292 -8.58 -17.01 -3.27
C THR A 292 -7.79 -16.23 -4.31
N ASP A 293 -8.25 -15.06 -4.76
CA ASP A 293 -7.56 -14.21 -5.73
C ASP A 293 -6.96 -12.96 -5.09
N GLY A 294 -5.67 -12.75 -5.30
CA GLY A 294 -4.93 -11.76 -4.54
C GLY A 294 -4.32 -12.33 -3.26
N TRP A 295 -3.20 -11.77 -2.85
CA TRP A 295 -2.53 -12.03 -1.58
C TRP A 295 -1.66 -10.83 -1.20
N ALA A 296 -1.04 -10.88 -0.01
CA ALA A 296 -0.41 -9.72 0.62
C ALA A 296 -1.40 -8.55 0.67
N THR A 297 -2.58 -8.80 1.24
CA THR A 297 -3.65 -7.79 1.32
C THR A 297 -3.13 -6.57 2.07
N GLN A 298 -3.25 -5.41 1.46
CA GLN A 298 -2.70 -4.13 1.89
C GLN A 298 -3.67 -3.41 2.82
N HIS A 299 -3.66 -2.08 2.87
CA HIS A 299 -4.58 -1.31 3.70
C HIS A 299 -6.06 -1.42 3.29
N SER A 300 -6.94 -1.03 4.22
CA SER A 300 -8.40 -0.93 3.98
C SER A 300 -8.86 0.50 4.21
N ILE A 301 -9.73 1.02 3.34
CA ILE A 301 -10.27 2.38 3.39
C ILE A 301 -11.76 2.32 3.74
N PRO A 302 -12.15 2.64 4.98
CA PRO A 302 -13.55 2.70 5.36
C PRO A 302 -14.25 3.90 4.74
N VAL A 303 -15.37 3.64 4.05
CA VAL A 303 -16.22 4.66 3.42
C VAL A 303 -17.68 4.36 3.70
N THR A 304 -18.56 5.31 3.38
CA THR A 304 -20.01 5.09 3.38
C THR A 304 -20.64 5.47 2.05
N TYR A 305 -21.70 4.76 1.66
CA TYR A 305 -22.60 5.13 0.57
C TYR A 305 -24.02 5.21 1.12
N ASP A 306 -24.64 6.39 1.06
CA ASP A 306 -25.95 6.68 1.65
C ASP A 306 -26.03 6.22 3.13
N GLY A 307 -24.93 6.38 3.87
CA GLY A 307 -24.79 5.98 5.28
C GLY A 307 -24.55 4.49 5.53
N LYS A 308 -24.52 3.65 4.49
CA LYS A 308 -24.16 2.22 4.60
C LYS A 308 -22.63 2.05 4.50
N PRO A 309 -21.97 1.30 5.40
CA PRO A 309 -20.51 1.24 5.45
C PRO A 309 -19.92 0.19 4.49
N TYR A 310 -18.82 0.56 3.85
CA TYR A 310 -18.05 -0.28 2.93
C TYR A 310 -16.54 -0.11 3.15
N LEU A 311 -15.75 -1.05 2.65
CA LEU A 311 -14.29 -0.94 2.55
C LEU A 311 -13.84 -1.01 1.09
N PHE A 312 -12.83 -0.23 0.74
CA PHE A 312 -11.92 -0.55 -0.36
C PHE A 312 -10.64 -1.18 0.20
N THR A 313 -10.25 -2.35 -0.30
CA THR A 313 -9.07 -3.07 0.20
C THR A 313 -8.24 -3.57 -0.98
N ALA A 314 -6.97 -3.18 -1.06
CA ALA A 314 -6.08 -3.57 -2.15
C ALA A 314 -5.34 -4.89 -1.84
N ASP A 315 -5.04 -5.67 -2.87
CA ASP A 315 -4.11 -6.81 -2.80
C ASP A 315 -2.87 -6.48 -3.64
N GLU A 316 -1.68 -6.51 -3.03
CA GLU A 316 -0.40 -6.16 -3.68
C GLU A 316 0.16 -7.27 -4.57
N GLY A 317 -0.34 -8.50 -4.45
CA GLY A 317 0.15 -9.61 -5.26
C GLY A 317 -0.95 -10.52 -5.76
N GLY A 318 -0.63 -11.26 -6.82
CA GLY A 318 -1.46 -12.33 -7.34
C GLY A 318 -2.67 -11.83 -8.12
N SER A 319 -2.56 -10.66 -8.77
CA SER A 319 -3.60 -10.09 -9.62
C SER A 319 -4.96 -9.97 -8.91
N GLY A 320 -4.91 -9.54 -7.65
CA GLY A 320 -6.07 -9.49 -6.74
C GLY A 320 -6.98 -8.30 -7.00
N GLY A 321 -6.41 -7.17 -7.45
CA GLY A 321 -7.12 -5.91 -7.63
C GLY A 321 -7.59 -5.31 -6.31
N VAL A 322 -8.53 -4.36 -6.37
CA VAL A 322 -9.15 -3.76 -5.18
C VAL A 322 -10.50 -4.43 -4.91
N LYS A 323 -10.71 -4.91 -3.69
CA LYS A 323 -11.97 -5.47 -3.21
C LYS A 323 -12.87 -4.35 -2.67
N VAL A 324 -14.16 -4.39 -3.03
CA VAL A 324 -15.21 -3.60 -2.39
C VAL A 324 -15.97 -4.53 -1.45
N ILE A 325 -16.05 -4.16 -0.19
CA ILE A 325 -16.56 -5.04 0.87
C ILE A 325 -17.67 -4.33 1.62
N ASP A 326 -18.85 -4.95 1.69
CA ASP A 326 -19.93 -4.52 2.58
C ASP A 326 -19.59 -4.93 4.01
N ILE A 327 -19.56 -3.94 4.91
CA ILE A 327 -19.28 -4.13 6.34
C ILE A 327 -20.44 -3.63 7.20
N SER A 328 -21.67 -3.67 6.68
CA SER A 328 -22.88 -3.35 7.45
C SER A 328 -23.07 -4.27 8.67
N ASP A 329 -22.48 -5.46 8.62
CA ASP A 329 -22.33 -6.38 9.73
C ASP A 329 -20.85 -6.75 9.87
N ASP A 330 -20.15 -6.17 10.85
CA ASP A 330 -18.74 -6.43 11.15
C ASP A 330 -18.43 -7.91 11.41
N THR A 331 -19.43 -8.71 11.80
CA THR A 331 -19.27 -10.16 12.02
C THR A 331 -19.39 -10.97 10.73
N ARG A 332 -19.91 -10.36 9.67
CA ARG A 332 -20.18 -10.99 8.38
C ARG A 332 -19.86 -10.07 7.20
N PRO A 333 -18.61 -9.61 7.05
CA PRO A 333 -18.23 -8.85 5.88
C PRO A 333 -18.45 -9.65 4.59
N GLU A 334 -18.79 -8.97 3.50
CA GLU A 334 -19.06 -9.58 2.20
C GLU A 334 -18.36 -8.82 1.08
N VAL A 335 -17.55 -9.51 0.27
CA VAL A 335 -16.97 -8.91 -0.95
C VAL A 335 -18.09 -8.78 -1.98
N VAL A 336 -18.42 -7.55 -2.35
CA VAL A 336 -19.55 -7.24 -3.25
C VAL A 336 -19.11 -6.79 -4.64
N ASN A 337 -17.88 -6.31 -4.79
CA ASN A 337 -17.31 -5.97 -6.10
C ASN A 337 -15.78 -6.07 -6.10
N LYS A 338 -15.19 -6.04 -7.30
CA LYS A 338 -13.75 -6.01 -7.54
C LYS A 338 -13.39 -5.03 -8.64
N ILE A 339 -12.34 -4.27 -8.42
CA ILE A 339 -11.75 -3.36 -9.39
C ILE A 339 -10.48 -4.06 -9.90
N LYS A 340 -10.48 -4.46 -11.16
CA LYS A 340 -9.33 -5.05 -11.86
C LYS A 340 -9.11 -4.33 -13.18
N LEU A 341 -7.84 -4.19 -13.56
CA LEU A 341 -7.48 -3.83 -14.93
C LEU A 341 -7.47 -5.09 -15.80
N GLU A 342 -7.51 -4.94 -17.13
CA GLU A 342 -7.40 -6.07 -18.05
C GLU A 342 -6.14 -6.92 -17.77
N ILE A 343 -4.99 -6.29 -17.50
CA ILE A 343 -3.74 -7.02 -17.23
C ILE A 343 -3.81 -7.96 -16.00
N ASN A 344 -4.75 -7.71 -15.08
CA ASN A 344 -4.97 -8.56 -13.90
C ASN A 344 -5.90 -9.75 -14.17
N LEU A 345 -6.51 -9.86 -15.35
CA LEU A 345 -7.42 -10.95 -15.63
C LEU A 345 -6.66 -12.28 -15.84
N PRO A 346 -7.26 -13.43 -15.46
CA PRO A 346 -6.60 -14.73 -15.58
C PRO A 346 -6.11 -15.08 -17.00
N GLU A 347 -6.84 -14.66 -18.03
CA GLU A 347 -6.50 -14.83 -19.46
C GLU A 347 -5.35 -13.92 -19.96
N HIS A 348 -4.85 -13.02 -19.13
CA HIS A 348 -3.79 -12.09 -19.49
C HIS A 348 -2.52 -12.28 -18.65
N GLN A 349 -2.48 -13.32 -17.81
CA GLN A 349 -1.34 -13.63 -16.94
C GLN A 349 -0.08 -14.03 -17.71
N ASP A 350 -0.22 -14.53 -18.94
CA ASP A 350 0.90 -14.78 -19.83
C ASP A 350 1.56 -13.49 -20.32
N SER A 351 0.75 -12.54 -20.76
CA SER A 351 1.15 -11.21 -21.23
C SER A 351 1.74 -10.41 -20.08
N GLN A 352 1.12 -10.49 -18.91
CA GLN A 352 1.61 -9.92 -17.67
C GLN A 352 3.02 -10.45 -17.34
N LEU A 353 3.21 -11.78 -17.34
CA LEU A 353 4.52 -12.38 -17.08
C LEU A 353 5.56 -11.94 -18.14
N ALA A 354 5.17 -11.91 -19.41
CA ALA A 354 6.03 -11.50 -20.52
C ALA A 354 6.51 -10.04 -20.39
N SER A 355 5.62 -9.14 -19.95
CA SER A 355 5.89 -7.72 -19.78
C SER A 355 6.59 -7.40 -18.45
N ALA A 356 6.25 -8.09 -17.36
CA ALA A 356 6.84 -7.88 -16.04
C ALA A 356 8.27 -8.41 -15.91
N MET A 357 8.67 -9.39 -16.73
CA MET A 357 10.00 -9.98 -16.64
C MET A 357 11.12 -8.93 -16.72
N GLY A 358 12.11 -9.05 -15.84
CA GLY A 358 13.20 -8.11 -15.68
C GLY A 358 12.80 -6.85 -14.92
N GLY A 359 11.57 -6.75 -14.43
CA GLY A 359 11.04 -5.63 -13.63
C GLY A 359 10.97 -5.91 -12.13
N SER A 360 11.59 -7.00 -11.64
CA SER A 360 11.62 -7.42 -10.23
C SER A 360 10.32 -8.06 -9.72
N VAL A 361 10.18 -8.16 -8.39
CA VAL A 361 9.27 -9.08 -7.69
C VAL A 361 7.80 -8.67 -7.77
N PHE A 362 7.51 -7.38 -7.90
CA PHE A 362 6.18 -6.80 -8.10
C PHE A 362 5.93 -6.50 -9.57
N ALA A 363 4.68 -6.38 -9.98
CA ALA A 363 4.29 -6.29 -11.37
C ALA A 363 3.17 -5.26 -11.61
N TYR A 364 1.91 -5.69 -11.61
CA TYR A 364 0.78 -4.90 -12.08
C TYR A 364 -0.38 -4.93 -11.08
N ASP A 365 -0.12 -4.96 -9.79
CA ASP A 365 -1.14 -5.00 -8.75
C ASP A 365 -1.34 -3.63 -8.05
N PRO A 366 -2.51 -3.36 -7.46
CA PRO A 366 -2.71 -2.18 -6.64
C PRO A 366 -1.98 -2.34 -5.30
N HIS A 367 -1.40 -1.26 -4.80
CA HIS A 367 -0.71 -1.30 -3.51
C HIS A 367 -1.46 -0.47 -2.47
N TYR A 368 -1.52 0.85 -2.67
CA TYR A 368 -2.30 1.75 -1.83
C TYR A 368 -3.24 2.58 -2.68
N CYS A 369 -4.40 2.90 -2.10
CA CYS A 369 -5.39 3.78 -2.69
C CYS A 369 -5.72 4.96 -1.78
N ALA A 370 -6.43 5.95 -2.31
CA ALA A 370 -7.06 7.00 -1.55
C ALA A 370 -8.43 7.30 -2.15
N ALA A 371 -9.47 7.27 -1.32
CA ALA A 371 -10.77 7.79 -1.71
C ALA A 371 -10.78 9.31 -1.53
N ASP A 372 -11.49 10.01 -2.40
CA ASP A 372 -11.53 11.48 -2.38
C ASP A 372 -12.29 12.07 -1.19
N ARG A 373 -13.16 11.28 -0.57
CA ARG A 373 -13.86 11.61 0.68
C ARG A 373 -14.39 10.35 1.38
N PRO A 374 -14.65 10.39 2.71
CA PRO A 374 -15.16 9.24 3.45
C PRO A 374 -16.64 8.93 3.20
N ASN A 375 -17.46 9.93 2.88
CA ASN A 375 -18.90 9.75 2.68
C ASN A 375 -19.24 9.99 1.22
N ASP A 376 -19.92 9.03 0.60
CA ASP A 376 -20.31 9.02 -0.80
C ASP A 376 -19.14 9.35 -1.73
N PRO A 377 -17.99 8.64 -1.63
CA PRO A 377 -16.81 8.94 -2.46
C PRO A 377 -17.18 8.97 -3.95
N THR A 378 -16.59 9.92 -4.67
CA THR A 378 -16.81 10.03 -6.12
C THR A 378 -15.70 9.41 -6.92
N ALA A 379 -14.48 9.40 -6.37
CA ALA A 379 -13.31 8.85 -7.02
C ALA A 379 -12.40 8.11 -6.06
N LEU A 380 -11.73 7.09 -6.59
CA LEU A 380 -10.68 6.32 -5.94
C LEU A 380 -9.41 6.41 -6.79
N ALA A 381 -8.32 6.91 -6.20
CA ALA A 381 -7.01 6.92 -6.86
C ALA A 381 -6.12 5.85 -6.24
N CYS A 382 -5.39 5.08 -7.04
CA CYS A 382 -4.53 4.00 -6.57
C CYS A 382 -3.14 4.08 -7.21
N GLY A 383 -2.12 3.83 -6.39
CA GLY A 383 -0.82 3.40 -6.87
C GLY A 383 -0.94 1.93 -7.29
N TRP A 384 -0.59 1.64 -8.53
CA TRP A 384 -0.81 0.35 -9.17
C TRP A 384 0.48 -0.19 -9.77
N GLU A 385 1.54 -0.18 -8.98
CA GLU A 385 2.85 -0.73 -9.34
C GLU A 385 3.34 -0.25 -10.71
N SER A 386 3.66 -1.17 -11.64
CA SER A 386 4.10 -0.86 -13.01
C SER A 386 2.99 -0.31 -13.90
N SER A 387 1.73 -0.43 -13.47
CA SER A 387 0.58 0.23 -14.11
C SER A 387 0.52 1.72 -13.76
N GLY A 388 1.36 2.23 -12.86
CA GLY A 388 1.40 3.64 -12.51
C GLY A 388 0.26 4.09 -11.60
N ILE A 389 -0.18 5.34 -11.73
CA ILE A 389 -1.27 5.93 -10.96
C ILE A 389 -2.58 5.75 -11.73
N ARG A 390 -3.60 5.18 -11.08
CA ARG A 390 -4.92 4.88 -11.68
C ARG A 390 -6.02 5.61 -10.95
N VAL A 391 -7.00 6.16 -11.67
CA VAL A 391 -8.14 6.85 -11.08
C VAL A 391 -9.45 6.25 -11.59
N PHE A 392 -10.32 5.92 -10.65
CA PHE A 392 -11.61 5.29 -10.90
C PHE A 392 -12.76 6.17 -10.43
N ASP A 393 -13.83 6.23 -11.22
CA ASP A 393 -15.14 6.75 -10.81
C ASP A 393 -15.85 5.67 -10.01
N VAL A 394 -16.11 5.97 -8.73
CA VAL A 394 -16.68 5.02 -7.76
C VAL A 394 -18.01 5.51 -7.20
N ARG A 395 -18.66 6.51 -7.81
CA ARG A 395 -19.98 7.01 -7.36
C ARG A 395 -21.01 5.89 -7.22
N ASP A 396 -20.92 4.88 -8.08
CA ASP A 396 -21.57 3.59 -7.89
C ASP A 396 -20.48 2.53 -7.65
N PRO A 397 -20.33 2.01 -6.41
CA PRO A 397 -19.28 1.06 -6.08
C PRO A 397 -19.49 -0.32 -6.72
N PHE A 398 -20.64 -0.55 -7.37
CA PHE A 398 -20.95 -1.77 -8.12
C PHE A 398 -20.70 -1.63 -9.63
N HIS A 399 -20.51 -0.40 -10.12
CA HIS A 399 -20.27 -0.10 -11.54
C HIS A 399 -19.10 0.88 -11.70
N VAL A 400 -17.92 0.41 -11.29
CA VAL A 400 -16.68 1.19 -11.34
C VAL A 400 -16.12 1.25 -12.77
N ARG A 401 -15.59 2.42 -13.15
CA ARG A 401 -14.86 2.63 -14.41
C ARG A 401 -13.59 3.42 -14.17
N GLU A 402 -12.54 3.13 -14.94
CA GLU A 402 -11.36 3.98 -14.98
C GLU A 402 -11.70 5.29 -15.70
N ILE A 403 -11.24 6.42 -15.17
CA ILE A 403 -11.46 7.75 -15.77
C ILE A 403 -10.17 8.45 -16.15
N ALA A 404 -9.06 8.09 -15.52
CA ALA A 404 -7.76 8.67 -15.82
C ALA A 404 -6.62 7.76 -15.32
N TYR A 405 -5.44 7.93 -15.90
CA TYR A 405 -4.22 7.31 -15.41
C TYR A 405 -2.97 8.09 -15.81
N PHE A 406 -1.91 7.91 -15.03
CA PHE A 406 -0.58 8.44 -15.31
C PHE A 406 0.49 7.40 -14.97
N ASN A 407 1.23 6.95 -15.98
CA ASN A 407 2.38 6.08 -15.81
C ASN A 407 3.65 6.90 -16.12
N PRO A 408 4.49 7.19 -15.11
CA PRO A 408 5.62 8.09 -15.30
C PRO A 408 6.64 7.53 -16.30
N PRO A 409 7.44 8.40 -16.93
CA PRO A 409 8.57 7.97 -17.77
C PRO A 409 9.47 6.96 -17.06
N ALA A 410 9.67 5.79 -17.65
CA ALA A 410 10.59 4.79 -17.13
C ALA A 410 12.04 5.31 -17.06
N ARG A 411 12.79 4.84 -16.07
CA ARG A 411 14.17 5.30 -15.79
C ARG A 411 15.23 4.32 -16.31
N THR A 412 14.94 3.62 -17.41
CA THR A 412 15.75 2.52 -17.97
C THR A 412 17.26 2.81 -17.94
N GLY A 413 18.03 1.90 -17.33
CA GLY A 413 19.49 2.00 -17.22
C GLY A 413 20.02 2.95 -16.14
N ARG A 414 19.15 3.52 -15.29
CA ARG A 414 19.53 4.47 -14.22
C ARG A 414 19.52 3.84 -12.82
N ASN A 415 19.49 2.51 -12.69
CA ASN A 415 19.36 1.80 -11.40
C ASN A 415 20.38 2.28 -10.34
N LEU A 416 21.64 2.50 -10.74
CA LEU A 416 22.72 2.91 -9.85
C LEU A 416 22.63 4.36 -9.35
N GLU A 417 21.63 5.12 -9.79
CA GLU A 417 21.41 6.50 -9.35
C GLU A 417 20.23 6.64 -8.38
N LEU A 418 19.48 5.57 -8.16
CA LEU A 418 18.18 5.55 -7.48
C LEU A 418 18.26 4.80 -6.14
N TRP A 419 19.15 5.25 -5.26
CA TRP A 419 19.43 4.54 -4.00
C TRP A 419 18.27 4.50 -3.02
N ASN A 420 17.28 5.39 -3.11
CA ASN A 420 16.09 5.33 -2.27
C ASN A 420 14.94 4.56 -2.95
N SER A 421 15.10 4.09 -4.20
CA SER A 421 14.09 3.33 -4.93
C SER A 421 14.13 1.83 -4.55
N PRO A 422 13.04 1.29 -3.96
CA PRO A 422 12.87 -0.15 -3.80
C PRO A 422 12.96 -0.89 -5.13
N HIS A 423 12.38 -0.32 -6.20
CA HIS A 423 12.33 -0.93 -7.51
C HIS A 423 13.73 -1.09 -8.12
N ALA A 424 14.53 -0.03 -8.08
CA ALA A 424 15.90 -0.05 -8.60
C ALA A 424 16.80 -1.04 -7.84
N LEU A 425 16.64 -1.13 -6.51
CA LEU A 425 17.41 -2.04 -5.66
C LEU A 425 16.95 -3.51 -5.82
N ALA A 426 15.63 -3.72 -5.92
CA ALA A 426 15.04 -5.04 -6.09
C ALA A 426 15.24 -5.58 -7.52
N SER A 427 15.52 -4.74 -8.52
CA SER A 427 15.80 -5.11 -9.92
C SER A 427 16.97 -6.10 -10.08
N LEU A 428 17.73 -6.41 -9.03
CA LEU A 428 18.64 -7.56 -9.03
C LEU A 428 17.91 -8.89 -9.25
N ILE A 429 16.65 -8.97 -8.81
CA ILE A 429 15.71 -10.06 -9.09
C ILE A 429 14.99 -9.72 -10.39
N GLY A 430 14.90 -10.68 -11.29
CA GLY A 430 14.22 -10.51 -12.57
C GLY A 430 12.73 -10.89 -12.60
N PRO A 431 12.34 -12.04 -12.02
CA PRO A 431 10.96 -12.53 -12.10
C PRO A 431 9.97 -11.84 -11.16
N PRO A 432 8.70 -11.66 -11.59
CA PRO A 432 7.61 -11.16 -10.76
C PRO A 432 7.12 -12.25 -9.80
N ALA A 433 7.83 -12.42 -8.69
CA ALA A 433 7.55 -13.47 -7.71
C ALA A 433 6.15 -13.33 -7.08
N MET A 434 5.63 -12.10 -6.95
CA MET A 434 4.30 -11.85 -6.38
C MET A 434 3.16 -12.41 -7.25
N GLU A 435 3.42 -12.60 -8.55
CA GLU A 435 2.45 -13.11 -9.51
C GLU A 435 2.50 -14.63 -9.69
N GLY A 436 3.32 -15.33 -8.90
CA GLY A 436 3.48 -16.78 -9.03
C GLY A 436 2.17 -17.55 -8.83
N LEU A 437 1.33 -17.12 -7.87
CA LEU A 437 0.05 -17.79 -7.56
C LEU A 437 -1.01 -17.55 -8.64
N SER A 438 -1.11 -16.33 -9.17
CA SER A 438 -2.05 -15.97 -10.24
C SER A 438 -1.67 -16.66 -11.55
N ALA A 439 -0.39 -16.67 -11.92
CA ALA A 439 0.12 -17.38 -13.09
C ALA A 439 -0.11 -18.90 -12.97
N ALA A 440 0.23 -19.51 -11.82
CA ALA A 440 -0.01 -20.94 -11.59
C ALA A 440 -1.49 -21.30 -11.69
N ARG A 441 -2.39 -20.46 -11.15
CA ARG A 441 -3.84 -20.65 -11.31
C ARG A 441 -4.25 -20.57 -12.77
N ALA A 442 -3.82 -19.56 -13.51
CA ALA A 442 -4.15 -19.42 -14.93
C ALA A 442 -3.71 -20.64 -15.75
N MET A 443 -2.54 -21.22 -15.45
CA MET A 443 -2.08 -22.48 -16.03
C MET A 443 -3.01 -23.65 -15.70
N LEU A 444 -3.40 -23.80 -14.43
CA LEU A 444 -4.33 -24.86 -13.99
C LEU A 444 -5.73 -24.72 -14.60
N GLU A 445 -6.18 -23.49 -14.87
CA GLU A 445 -7.46 -23.20 -15.53
C GLU A 445 -7.39 -23.29 -17.06
N GLY A 446 -6.21 -23.54 -17.65
CA GLY A 446 -6.03 -23.60 -19.10
C GLY A 446 -6.14 -22.24 -19.79
N LYS A 447 -5.92 -21.15 -19.06
CA LYS A 447 -6.00 -19.76 -19.53
C LYS A 447 -4.65 -19.12 -19.85
N PHE A 448 -3.55 -19.84 -19.58
CA PHE A 448 -2.19 -19.36 -19.78
C PHE A 448 -1.60 -19.95 -21.05
N ASP A 449 -1.20 -19.12 -22.02
CA ASP A 449 -0.45 -19.57 -23.19
C ASP A 449 1.07 -19.42 -22.94
N PRO A 450 1.83 -20.53 -22.81
CA PRO A 450 3.27 -20.46 -22.63
C PRO A 450 4.01 -19.76 -23.77
N VAL A 451 3.47 -19.74 -24.99
CA VAL A 451 4.08 -19.04 -26.12
C VAL A 451 3.92 -17.53 -25.97
N GLN A 452 2.76 -17.07 -25.49
CA GLN A 452 2.48 -15.66 -25.22
C GLN A 452 3.28 -15.13 -24.03
N ALA A 453 3.63 -16.00 -23.08
CA ALA A 453 4.53 -15.69 -21.98
C ALA A 453 6.00 -15.50 -22.40
N LEU A 454 6.37 -15.88 -23.62
CA LEU A 454 7.71 -15.66 -24.16
C LEU A 454 7.83 -14.27 -24.80
N SER A 455 8.84 -13.53 -24.38
CA SER A 455 9.22 -12.25 -24.97
C SER A 455 10.74 -12.16 -25.06
N ALA A 456 11.25 -11.08 -25.66
CA ALA A 456 12.69 -10.80 -25.61
C ALA A 456 13.22 -10.58 -24.18
N ARG A 457 12.32 -10.49 -23.18
CA ARG A 457 12.65 -10.32 -21.76
C ARG A 457 12.72 -11.64 -20.99
N THR A 458 12.17 -12.76 -21.48
CA THR A 458 12.04 -14.03 -20.73
C THR A 458 13.34 -14.54 -20.06
N GLY A 459 14.52 -14.21 -20.60
CA GLY A 459 15.81 -14.59 -20.02
C GLY A 459 16.35 -13.67 -18.92
N MET A 460 15.68 -12.56 -18.61
CA MET A 460 16.13 -11.54 -17.64
C MET A 460 15.85 -11.96 -16.19
N LEU A 461 16.37 -13.12 -15.77
CA LEU A 461 16.12 -13.70 -14.45
C LEU A 461 16.85 -12.99 -13.29
N ALA A 462 17.84 -12.16 -13.62
CA ALA A 462 18.58 -11.33 -12.68
C ALA A 462 19.11 -10.10 -13.40
N PHE A 463 19.47 -9.07 -12.63
CA PHE A 463 19.96 -7.80 -13.18
C PHE A 463 19.01 -7.21 -14.22
N GLY A 464 17.74 -7.13 -13.83
CA GLY A 464 16.69 -6.47 -14.58
C GLY A 464 16.92 -4.96 -14.73
N ASP A 465 15.91 -4.28 -15.25
CA ASP A 465 15.96 -2.86 -15.56
C ASP A 465 14.75 -2.12 -14.96
N VAL A 466 14.93 -0.82 -14.72
CA VAL A 466 13.84 0.09 -14.36
C VAL A 466 13.12 0.61 -15.61
N SER A 467 12.65 -0.34 -16.45
CA SER A 467 11.91 -0.04 -17.69
C SER A 467 10.41 0.18 -17.48
N THR A 468 9.97 0.09 -16.23
CA THR A 468 8.72 0.63 -15.65
C THR A 468 9.08 1.41 -14.39
N ASP A 469 8.11 1.96 -13.68
CA ASP A 469 8.27 2.51 -12.33
C ASP A 469 7.22 1.86 -11.43
N TRP A 470 7.55 1.59 -10.17
CA TRP A 470 6.58 1.11 -9.18
C TRP A 470 5.95 2.29 -8.47
N CYS A 471 4.67 2.52 -8.70
CA CYS A 471 3.89 3.51 -7.96
C CYS A 471 3.14 2.84 -6.82
N PHE A 472 3.75 2.80 -5.63
CA PHE A 472 3.18 2.15 -4.45
C PHE A 472 2.42 3.10 -3.52
N ALA A 473 2.83 4.36 -3.44
CA ALA A 473 2.26 5.30 -2.48
C ALA A 473 0.79 5.62 -2.80
N PRO A 474 -0.05 5.89 -1.77
CA PRO A 474 -1.41 6.38 -2.01
C PRO A 474 -1.36 7.72 -2.76
N PRO A 475 -2.12 7.89 -3.84
CA PRO A 475 -2.27 9.20 -4.47
C PRO A 475 -3.26 10.06 -3.68
N GLU A 476 -2.75 10.93 -2.80
CA GLU A 476 -3.61 11.78 -1.98
C GLU A 476 -4.22 12.93 -2.80
N TRP A 477 -5.51 13.20 -2.58
CA TRP A 477 -6.28 14.21 -3.29
C TRP A 477 -6.03 15.62 -2.74
N HIS A 478 -5.71 16.55 -3.66
CA HIS A 478 -5.48 17.98 -3.42
C HIS A 478 -6.21 18.81 -4.47
N GLY A 479 -7.53 19.00 -4.29
CA GLY A 479 -8.38 19.56 -5.32
C GLY A 479 -8.41 18.65 -6.54
N ASN A 480 -7.96 19.16 -7.68
CA ASN A 480 -7.88 18.40 -8.94
C ASN A 480 -6.49 17.75 -9.16
N GLN A 481 -5.62 17.79 -8.15
CA GLN A 481 -4.30 17.19 -8.17
C GLN A 481 -4.26 15.93 -7.32
N LEU A 482 -3.36 15.02 -7.68
CA LEU A 482 -2.92 13.92 -6.85
C LEU A 482 -1.45 14.12 -6.51
N TRP A 483 -1.14 14.01 -5.23
CA TRP A 483 0.23 14.08 -4.71
C TRP A 483 0.63 12.67 -4.28
N THR A 484 1.72 12.17 -4.84
CA THR A 484 2.13 10.77 -4.61
C THR A 484 3.61 10.57 -4.88
N THR A 485 4.09 9.35 -4.67
CA THR A 485 5.47 8.96 -4.95
C THR A 485 5.47 7.67 -5.76
N CYS A 486 6.25 7.65 -6.85
CA CYS A 486 6.67 6.43 -7.50
C CYS A 486 8.15 6.20 -7.21
N ASN A 487 8.56 4.95 -7.12
CA ASN A 487 9.84 4.55 -6.56
C ASN A 487 11.03 5.16 -7.33
N ASP A 488 10.99 5.17 -8.66
CA ASP A 488 12.09 5.63 -9.51
C ASP A 488 12.01 7.11 -9.84
N ASN A 489 10.80 7.64 -10.05
CA ASN A 489 10.57 9.05 -10.36
C ASN A 489 10.40 9.94 -9.12
N GLY A 490 10.41 9.38 -7.92
CA GLY A 490 10.27 10.13 -6.67
C GLY A 490 8.89 10.72 -6.48
N PHE A 491 8.82 11.87 -5.80
CA PHE A 491 7.57 12.57 -5.54
C PHE A 491 7.03 13.24 -6.81
N LEU A 492 5.74 13.12 -7.05
CA LEU A 492 5.02 13.61 -8.21
C LEU A 492 3.77 14.39 -7.79
N VAL A 493 3.56 15.52 -8.46
CA VAL A 493 2.28 16.22 -8.50
C VAL A 493 1.71 16.02 -9.90
N VAL A 494 0.61 15.28 -9.98
CA VAL A 494 -0.14 15.07 -11.23
C VAL A 494 -1.50 15.73 -11.11
N GLN A 495 -2.03 16.20 -12.23
CA GLN A 495 -3.33 16.86 -12.31
C GLN A 495 -4.26 16.05 -13.19
N LEU A 496 -5.53 15.96 -12.81
CA LEU A 496 -6.58 15.45 -13.67
C LEU A 496 -7.03 16.54 -14.66
N ASP A 497 -7.13 16.18 -15.93
CA ASP A 497 -7.49 17.08 -17.03
C ASP A 497 -8.84 16.69 -17.63
N ASP A 498 -9.26 17.39 -18.68
CA ASP A 498 -10.44 17.04 -19.51
C ASP A 498 -11.78 16.93 -18.75
N ASP A 499 -11.91 17.62 -17.61
CA ASP A 499 -13.11 17.66 -16.77
C ASP A 499 -13.65 16.28 -16.35
N VAL A 500 -12.80 15.23 -16.37
CA VAL A 500 -13.21 13.87 -16.01
C VAL A 500 -13.50 13.70 -14.52
N TYR A 501 -13.00 14.65 -13.72
CA TYR A 501 -13.21 14.74 -12.28
C TYR A 501 -13.56 16.17 -11.89
N SER A 502 -14.42 16.31 -10.89
CA SER A 502 -14.76 17.59 -10.29
C SER A 502 -14.61 17.46 -8.78
N PRO A 503 -13.64 18.15 -8.16
CA PRO A 503 -13.40 18.04 -6.73
C PRO A 503 -14.67 18.38 -5.95
N PRO A 504 -15.17 17.48 -5.08
CA PRO A 504 -16.34 17.79 -4.28
C PRO A 504 -16.03 18.86 -3.25
N ALA A 505 -17.04 19.63 -2.83
CA ALA A 505 -16.85 20.72 -1.88
C ALA A 505 -16.37 20.24 -0.49
N ASP A 506 -16.65 18.99 -0.16
CA ASP A 506 -16.24 18.29 1.06
C ASP A 506 -15.09 17.31 0.82
N GLN A 507 -14.28 17.52 -0.23
CA GLN A 507 -13.12 16.67 -0.52
C GLN A 507 -12.22 16.56 0.71
N GLN A 508 -11.94 15.32 1.09
CA GLN A 508 -11.05 14.96 2.17
C GLN A 508 -10.39 13.64 1.80
N SER A 509 -9.18 13.71 1.22
CA SER A 509 -8.40 12.53 0.90
C SER A 509 -8.27 11.60 2.10
N ILE A 510 -8.67 10.34 1.95
CA ILE A 510 -8.58 9.31 2.99
C ILE A 510 -7.89 8.05 2.48
N VAL A 511 -6.95 7.56 3.29
CA VAL A 511 -6.17 6.33 3.04
C VAL A 511 -6.47 5.23 4.07
N GLY A 512 -7.46 5.43 4.94
CA GLY A 512 -7.96 4.41 5.86
C GLY A 512 -7.30 4.32 7.24
N SER A 513 -6.06 4.80 7.41
CA SER A 513 -5.36 4.83 8.71
C SER A 513 -4.34 5.96 8.85
#